data_AF-A0A0B8NVK8-F1
#
_entry.id   AF-A0A0B8NVK8-F1
#
_cell.length_a   1.000
_cell.length_b   1.000
_cell.length_c   1.000
_cell.angle_alpha   90.00
_cell.angle_beta   90.00
_cell.angle_gamma   90.00
#
_symmetry.space_group_name_H-M   'P 1'
#
loop_
_entity.id
_entity.type
_entity.pdbx_description
1 polymer ?
#
loop_
_entity_poly.entity_id
_entity_poly.type
_entity_poly.pdbx_seq_one_letter_code
_entity_poly.pdbx_strand_id
1 'polypeptide(L)'
;MTQDANAIEQISIVASDLDGTLLAPDHQLSEYTKQTLKKLHEQGYTFIFATGRNHIDVAYIRETAGIPAYMITSNGARVHDQQDKLMHSENVEPSLVQGIVDVIRKDPQIMIHIYQDDLWWVNQTDDKILSFSERSGFKFQLFNQDNAPSTDIAKLFFTHESHEHLVTFEEELNEKFGDQLNVAFSTPWCLEVMAGSVSKGHALEVVAESLARN
;
A
#
# COMPACT_ATOMS: atom_id res chain seq x y z
N MET A 1 -46.47 9.21 23.96
CA MET A 1 -46.31 9.82 22.62
C MET A 1 -44.85 9.63 22.24
N THR A 2 -44.67 9.16 21.02
CA THR A 2 -43.55 8.38 20.50
C THR A 2 -42.22 9.15 20.46
N GLN A 3 -41.16 8.48 20.93
CA GLN A 3 -39.77 8.81 20.60
C GLN A 3 -39.52 8.34 19.16
N ASP A 4 -39.39 9.27 18.23
CA ASP A 4 -38.82 9.01 16.90
C ASP A 4 -37.31 8.82 17.10
N ALA A 5 -36.73 7.62 16.97
CA ALA A 5 -36.44 6.84 15.76
C ALA A 5 -35.35 7.48 14.86
N ASN A 6 -34.13 6.96 15.00
CA ASN A 6 -32.92 7.10 14.17
C ASN A 6 -32.26 8.49 14.06
N ALA A 7 -31.50 8.88 15.09
CA ALA A 7 -30.33 9.70 14.85
C ALA A 7 -29.26 8.80 14.19
N ILE A 8 -28.97 9.02 12.90
CA ILE A 8 -27.81 8.42 12.26
C ILE A 8 -26.60 9.01 12.97
N GLU A 9 -25.81 8.18 13.64
CA GLU A 9 -24.58 8.62 14.28
C GLU A 9 -23.63 9.11 13.17
N GLN A 10 -23.36 10.40 13.14
CA GLN A 10 -22.57 11.01 12.08
C GLN A 10 -21.07 10.75 12.33
N ILE A 11 -20.52 9.73 11.68
CA ILE A 11 -19.09 9.42 11.75
C ILE A 11 -18.31 10.44 10.91
N SER A 12 -17.34 11.10 11.52
CA SER A 12 -16.43 12.03 10.84
C SER A 12 -15.08 11.36 10.62
N ILE A 13 -14.75 11.13 9.35
CA ILE A 13 -13.53 10.42 8.93
C ILE A 13 -12.49 11.44 8.45
N VAL A 14 -11.24 11.27 8.89
CA VAL A 14 -10.07 11.90 8.28
C VAL A 14 -9.23 10.80 7.64
N ALA A 15 -9.19 10.80 6.31
CA ALA A 15 -8.31 9.93 5.53
C ALA A 15 -7.11 10.73 5.02
N SER A 16 -5.90 10.20 5.19
CA SER A 16 -4.68 10.86 4.70
C SER A 16 -3.70 9.85 4.12
N ASP A 17 -3.03 10.25 3.04
CA ASP A 17 -1.79 9.59 2.62
C ASP A 17 -0.66 9.89 3.62
N LEU A 18 0.40 9.09 3.58
CA LEU A 18 1.57 9.21 4.45
C LEU A 18 2.67 10.01 3.76
N ASP A 19 3.39 9.41 2.82
CA ASP A 19 4.54 10.02 2.17
C ASP A 19 4.14 11.23 1.31
N GLY A 20 4.90 12.32 1.43
CA GLY A 20 4.60 13.58 0.73
C GLY A 20 3.32 14.28 1.18
N THR A 21 2.62 13.75 2.20
CA THR A 21 1.35 14.28 2.71
C THR A 21 1.37 14.49 4.23
N LEU A 22 1.20 13.42 5.02
CA LEU A 22 1.16 13.51 6.50
C LEU A 22 2.55 13.50 7.13
N LEU A 23 3.47 12.73 6.53
CA LEU A 23 4.86 12.65 6.96
C LEU A 23 5.63 13.87 6.48
N ALA A 24 6.53 14.36 7.33
CA ALA A 24 7.49 15.38 6.94
C ALA A 24 8.53 14.81 5.95
N PRO A 25 9.35 15.65 5.29
CA PRO A 25 10.35 15.20 4.31
C PRO A 25 11.39 14.20 4.84
N ASP A 26 11.53 14.07 6.16
CA ASP A 26 12.37 13.06 6.83
C ASP A 26 11.64 11.74 7.08
N HIS A 27 10.43 11.58 6.53
CA HIS A 27 9.53 10.43 6.69
C HIS A 27 9.09 10.18 8.15
N GLN A 28 9.06 11.23 8.97
CA GLN A 28 8.60 11.17 10.36
C GLN A 28 7.32 11.99 10.56
N LEU A 29 6.56 11.62 11.58
CA LEU A 29 5.48 12.45 12.09
C LEU A 29 6.06 13.57 12.96
N SER A 30 5.82 14.83 12.58
CA SER A 30 6.21 15.98 13.39
C SER A 30 5.42 16.01 14.71
N GLU A 31 5.98 16.65 15.74
CA GLU A 31 5.27 16.84 17.01
C GLU A 31 3.97 17.64 16.84
N TYR A 32 3.95 18.60 15.93
CA TYR A 32 2.73 19.34 15.58
C TYR A 32 1.66 18.42 14.98
N THR A 33 2.06 17.51 14.07
CA THR A 33 1.15 16.54 13.44
C THR A 33 0.57 15.61 14.50
N LYS A 34 1.39 15.03 15.37
CA LYS A 34 0.93 14.14 16.46
C LYS A 34 -0.05 14.83 17.40
N GLN A 35 0.23 16.07 17.80
CA GLN A 35 -0.67 16.85 18.65
C GLN A 35 -2.00 17.15 17.96
N THR A 36 -1.99 17.41 16.66
CA THR A 36 -3.20 17.66 15.87
C THR A 36 -4.05 16.39 15.74
N LEU A 37 -3.43 15.26 15.40
CA LEU A 37 -4.08 13.95 15.34
C LEU A 37 -4.77 13.61 16.67
N LYS A 38 -4.05 13.77 17.79
CA LYS A 38 -4.60 13.54 19.13
C LYS A 38 -5.80 14.43 19.44
N LYS A 39 -5.72 15.74 19.18
CA LYS A 39 -6.82 16.69 19.44
C LYS A 39 -8.07 16.35 18.64
N LEU A 40 -7.92 15.98 17.37
CA LEU A 40 -9.04 15.59 16.52
C LEU A 40 -9.63 14.24 16.94
N HIS A 41 -8.78 13.28 17.33
CA HIS A 41 -9.27 12.02 17.88
C HIS A 41 -10.09 12.23 19.16
N GLU A 42 -9.63 13.09 20.07
CA GLU A 42 -10.36 13.50 21.28
C GLU A 42 -11.71 14.20 20.97
N GLN A 43 -11.89 14.72 19.75
CA GLN A 43 -13.16 15.29 19.26
C GLN A 43 -14.07 14.26 18.57
N GLY A 44 -13.67 12.99 18.51
CA GLY A 44 -14.47 11.90 17.93
C GLY A 44 -14.18 11.60 16.46
N TYR A 45 -13.13 12.18 15.86
CA TYR A 45 -12.74 11.83 14.49
C TYR A 45 -12.11 10.44 14.42
N THR A 46 -12.50 9.68 13.39
CA THR A 46 -11.89 8.40 13.05
C THR A 46 -10.82 8.61 11.98
N PHE A 47 -9.65 8.04 12.19
CA PHE A 47 -8.50 8.20 11.30
C PHE A 47 -8.24 6.97 10.43
N ILE A 48 -7.93 7.22 9.17
CA ILE A 48 -7.54 6.22 8.18
C ILE A 48 -6.26 6.72 7.51
N PHE A 49 -5.17 5.96 7.64
CA PHE A 49 -3.93 6.24 6.91
C PHE A 49 -3.83 5.32 5.70
N ALA A 50 -3.59 5.89 4.52
CA ALA A 50 -3.62 5.17 3.25
C ALA A 50 -2.33 5.32 2.46
N THR A 51 -1.51 4.27 2.39
CA THR A 51 -0.14 4.32 1.86
C THR A 51 0.13 3.21 0.83
N GLY A 52 1.12 3.45 -0.03
CA GLY A 52 1.67 2.43 -0.92
C GLY A 52 2.64 1.47 -0.21
N ARG A 53 3.11 1.81 0.99
CA ARG A 53 4.05 0.99 1.77
C ARG A 53 3.42 -0.33 2.23
N ASN A 54 4.26 -1.32 2.49
CA ASN A 54 3.86 -2.58 3.13
C ASN A 54 3.42 -2.32 4.58
N HIS A 55 2.55 -3.19 5.10
CA HIS A 55 2.09 -3.15 6.49
C HIS A 55 3.24 -3.17 7.52
N ILE A 56 4.24 -4.03 7.31
CA ILE A 56 5.43 -4.14 8.15
C ILE A 56 6.26 -2.84 8.15
N ASP A 57 6.39 -2.17 7.01
CA ASP A 57 7.18 -0.94 6.87
C ASP A 57 6.56 0.27 7.60
N VAL A 58 5.24 0.24 7.86
CA VAL A 58 4.52 1.35 8.53
C VAL A 58 4.12 1.05 9.97
N ALA A 59 4.53 -0.09 10.53
CA ALA A 59 4.26 -0.45 11.91
C ALA A 59 4.72 0.65 12.89
N TYR A 60 5.92 1.20 12.69
CA TYR A 60 6.45 2.29 13.53
C TYR A 60 5.60 3.58 13.45
N ILE A 61 5.00 3.87 12.29
CA ILE A 61 4.17 5.06 12.10
C ILE A 61 2.88 4.91 12.91
N ARG A 62 2.27 3.72 12.87
CA ARG A 62 1.08 3.41 13.67
C ARG A 62 1.35 3.56 15.16
N GLU A 63 2.47 3.04 15.65
CA GLU A 63 2.88 3.19 17.05
C GLU A 63 3.12 4.65 17.44
N THR A 64 3.80 5.41 16.59
CA THR A 64 4.21 6.80 16.89
C THR A 64 3.12 7.86 16.64
N ALA A 65 2.08 7.53 15.88
CA ALA A 65 0.93 8.41 15.67
C ALA A 65 0.17 8.72 16.97
N GLY A 66 0.23 7.82 17.95
CA GLY A 66 -0.35 8.03 19.28
C GLY A 66 -1.87 8.08 19.32
N ILE A 67 -2.54 7.62 18.25
CA ILE A 67 -3.99 7.48 18.13
C ILE A 67 -4.36 6.15 17.46
N PRO A 68 -5.53 5.56 17.75
CA PRO A 68 -6.07 4.46 16.97
C PRO A 68 -6.39 4.89 15.54
N ALA A 69 -5.91 4.15 14.55
CA ALA A 69 -6.17 4.43 13.14
C ALA A 69 -6.31 3.12 12.35
N TYR A 70 -7.18 3.13 11.32
CA TYR A 70 -7.19 2.11 10.30
C TYR A 70 -6.00 2.30 9.36
N MET A 71 -5.45 1.20 8.86
CA MET A 71 -4.29 1.21 7.98
C MET A 71 -4.65 0.58 6.63
N ILE A 72 -4.69 1.39 5.59
CA ILE A 72 -4.75 0.96 4.19
C ILE A 72 -3.31 0.92 3.68
N THR A 73 -2.83 -0.26 3.30
CA THR A 73 -1.43 -0.49 2.87
C THR A 73 -1.38 -1.15 1.50
N SER A 74 -0.20 -1.13 0.87
CA SER A 74 0.01 -1.64 -0.50
C SER A 74 -1.04 -1.08 -1.50
N ASN A 75 -1.28 0.24 -1.44
CA ASN A 75 -2.25 0.98 -2.27
C ASN A 75 -3.70 0.50 -2.18
N GLY A 76 -4.08 -0.19 -1.11
CA GLY A 76 -5.44 -0.71 -0.95
C GLY A 76 -5.54 -2.22 -0.91
N ALA A 77 -4.48 -2.94 -1.31
CA ALA A 77 -4.49 -4.40 -1.33
C ALA A 77 -4.63 -5.02 0.07
N ARG A 78 -4.38 -4.26 1.13
CA ARG A 78 -4.53 -4.67 2.52
C ARG A 78 -5.19 -3.56 3.34
N VAL A 79 -6.10 -3.95 4.23
CA VAL A 79 -6.73 -3.07 5.22
C VAL A 79 -6.66 -3.72 6.59
N HIS A 80 -6.11 -3.01 7.56
CA HIS A 80 -6.08 -3.44 8.96
C HIS A 80 -6.88 -2.47 9.83
N ASP A 81 -7.56 -3.01 10.85
CA ASP A 81 -8.30 -2.21 11.82
C ASP A 81 -7.38 -1.52 12.84
N GLN A 82 -8.00 -0.77 13.75
CA GLN A 82 -7.30 -0.05 14.82
C GLN A 82 -6.54 -0.98 15.78
N GLN A 83 -6.88 -2.26 15.83
CA GLN A 83 -6.26 -3.31 16.64
C GLN A 83 -5.28 -4.18 15.84
N ASP A 84 -4.92 -3.78 14.62
CA ASP A 84 -4.00 -4.49 13.72
C ASP A 84 -4.55 -5.77 13.11
N LYS A 85 -5.87 -5.96 13.15
CA LYS A 85 -6.48 -7.13 12.55
C LYS A 85 -6.74 -6.88 11.07
N LEU A 86 -6.28 -7.80 10.22
CA LEU A 86 -6.60 -7.79 8.79
C LEU A 86 -8.12 -7.87 8.58
N MET A 87 -8.68 -6.86 7.92
CA MET A 87 -10.10 -6.75 7.59
C MET A 87 -10.38 -7.12 6.14
N HIS A 88 -9.47 -6.75 5.25
CA HIS A 88 -9.62 -6.93 3.82
C HIS A 88 -8.26 -7.16 3.17
N SER A 89 -8.24 -8.09 2.23
CA SER A 89 -7.09 -8.42 1.41
C SER A 89 -7.56 -8.69 -0.02
N GLU A 90 -6.90 -8.05 -0.97
CA GLU A 90 -7.10 -8.31 -2.40
C GLU A 90 -5.75 -8.49 -3.06
N ASN A 91 -5.62 -9.55 -3.85
CA ASN A 91 -4.35 -10.01 -4.41
C ASN A 91 -4.38 -9.96 -5.92
N VAL A 92 -3.21 -9.74 -6.52
CA VAL A 92 -3.02 -10.03 -7.94
C VAL A 92 -3.35 -11.50 -8.19
N GLU A 93 -4.14 -11.77 -9.23
CA GLU A 93 -4.55 -13.14 -9.54
C GLU A 93 -3.29 -14.01 -9.82
N PRO A 94 -3.14 -15.19 -9.18
CA PRO A 94 -1.91 -15.95 -9.25
C PRO A 94 -1.42 -16.32 -10.66
N SER A 95 -2.34 -16.60 -11.59
CA SER A 95 -2.00 -16.91 -12.98
C SER A 95 -1.46 -15.70 -13.76
N LEU A 96 -1.73 -14.46 -13.31
CA LEU A 96 -1.19 -13.25 -13.92
C LEU A 96 0.25 -12.94 -13.49
N VAL A 97 0.65 -13.33 -12.28
CA VAL A 97 1.91 -12.89 -11.66
C VAL A 97 3.14 -13.22 -12.52
N GLN A 98 3.25 -14.46 -12.98
CA GLN A 98 4.38 -14.86 -13.83
C GLN A 98 4.37 -14.07 -15.15
N GLY A 99 3.19 -13.85 -15.73
CA GLY A 99 3.05 -13.09 -16.97
C GLY A 99 3.49 -11.63 -16.83
N ILE A 100 3.31 -11.02 -15.66
CA ILE A 100 3.78 -9.68 -15.31
C ILE A 100 5.31 -9.68 -15.19
N VAL A 101 5.87 -10.62 -14.43
CA VAL A 101 7.32 -10.79 -14.28
C VAL A 101 7.98 -11.01 -15.65
N ASP A 102 7.36 -11.79 -16.53
CA ASP A 102 7.86 -12.08 -17.88
C ASP A 102 7.91 -10.83 -18.79
N VAL A 103 7.02 -9.87 -18.58
CA VAL A 103 7.07 -8.58 -19.29
C VAL A 103 8.30 -7.79 -18.81
N ILE A 104 8.46 -7.66 -17.49
CA ILE A 104 9.50 -6.79 -16.92
C ILE A 104 10.90 -7.38 -17.09
N ARG A 105 11.08 -8.69 -16.90
CA ARG A 105 12.39 -9.36 -16.96
C ARG A 105 13.07 -9.30 -18.34
N LYS A 106 12.37 -8.82 -19.37
CA LYS A 106 12.97 -8.53 -20.68
C LYS A 106 14.12 -7.52 -20.55
N ASP A 107 14.07 -6.67 -19.53
CA ASP A 107 15.16 -5.78 -19.17
C ASP A 107 15.75 -6.15 -17.79
N PRO A 108 17.01 -6.64 -17.74
CA PRO A 108 17.67 -6.98 -16.49
C PRO A 108 18.04 -5.75 -15.63
N GLN A 109 17.97 -4.53 -16.16
CA GLN A 109 18.25 -3.30 -15.41
C GLN A 109 17.11 -2.92 -14.46
N ILE A 110 15.90 -3.43 -14.69
CA ILE A 110 14.74 -3.17 -13.83
C ILE A 110 14.79 -4.08 -12.61
N MET A 111 14.74 -3.47 -11.43
CA MET A 111 14.59 -4.23 -10.19
C MET A 111 13.11 -4.55 -9.97
N ILE A 112 12.82 -5.84 -9.78
CA ILE A 112 11.48 -6.36 -9.53
C ILE A 112 11.34 -6.63 -8.05
N HIS A 113 10.28 -6.09 -7.45
CA HIS A 113 9.93 -6.29 -6.07
C HIS A 113 8.51 -6.88 -5.99
N ILE A 114 8.29 -7.79 -5.04
CA ILE A 114 6.99 -8.40 -4.80
C ILE A 114 6.69 -8.32 -3.31
N TYR A 115 5.52 -7.81 -2.94
CA TYR A 115 5.00 -7.91 -1.59
C TYR A 115 4.00 -9.05 -1.51
N GLN A 116 4.36 -10.05 -0.70
CA GLN A 116 3.53 -11.21 -0.37
C GLN A 116 3.30 -11.19 1.14
N ASP A 117 2.20 -10.60 1.57
CA ASP A 117 1.93 -10.31 2.98
C ASP A 117 3.14 -9.64 3.67
N ASP A 118 3.75 -10.33 4.65
CA ASP A 118 4.90 -9.87 5.42
C ASP A 118 6.25 -10.18 4.76
N LEU A 119 6.23 -10.75 3.55
CA LEU A 119 7.42 -11.07 2.78
C LEU A 119 7.65 -10.04 1.68
N TRP A 120 8.92 -9.65 1.54
CA TRP A 120 9.40 -8.86 0.43
C TRP A 120 10.35 -9.68 -0.43
N TRP A 121 9.97 -9.93 -1.68
CA TRP A 121 10.83 -10.60 -2.65
C TRP A 121 11.48 -9.58 -3.58
N VAL A 122 12.72 -9.86 -3.99
CA VAL A 122 13.43 -9.10 -5.01
C VAL A 122 14.09 -10.05 -6.02
N ASN A 123 14.18 -9.65 -7.28
CA ASN A 123 14.85 -10.47 -8.30
C ASN A 123 16.38 -10.41 -8.19
N GLN A 124 16.91 -9.28 -7.73
CA GLN A 124 18.34 -9.02 -7.57
C GLN A 124 18.58 -8.01 -6.45
N THR A 125 19.85 -7.83 -6.07
CA THR A 125 20.27 -6.91 -5.00
C THR A 125 21.13 -5.78 -5.53
N ASP A 126 20.98 -4.60 -4.94
CA ASP A 126 21.91 -3.49 -5.06
C ASP A 126 22.17 -2.85 -3.67
N ASP A 127 23.07 -1.87 -3.62
CA ASP A 127 23.41 -1.16 -2.38
C ASP A 127 22.19 -0.44 -1.77
N LYS A 128 21.23 0.01 -2.60
CA LYS A 128 20.05 0.73 -2.14
C LYS A 128 19.10 -0.19 -1.37
N ILE A 129 18.81 -1.37 -1.91
CA ILE A 129 17.95 -2.38 -1.28
C ILE A 129 18.59 -2.89 0.01
N LEU A 130 19.91 -3.15 0.00
CA LEU A 130 20.64 -3.57 1.20
C LEU A 130 20.55 -2.50 2.29
N SER A 131 20.85 -1.25 1.97
CA SER A 131 20.75 -0.13 2.92
C SER A 131 19.33 0.08 3.44
N PHE A 132 18.31 -0.04 2.57
CA PHE A 132 16.91 0.08 2.97
C PHE A 132 16.51 -1.04 3.95
N SER A 133 16.87 -2.29 3.66
CA SER A 133 16.58 -3.47 4.51
C SER A 133 17.27 -3.41 5.87
N GLU A 134 18.47 -2.83 5.94
CA GLU A 134 19.17 -2.59 7.21
C GLU A 134 18.47 -1.50 8.03
N ARG A 135 18.10 -0.38 7.40
CA ARG A 135 17.51 0.78 8.09
C ARG A 135 16.06 0.56 8.51
N SER A 136 15.23 -0.02 7.64
CA SER A 136 13.81 -0.28 7.91
C SER A 136 13.59 -1.50 8.81
N GLY A 137 14.55 -2.43 8.81
CA GLY A 137 14.37 -3.76 9.40
C GLY A 137 13.54 -4.71 8.53
N PHE A 138 12.93 -4.24 7.45
CA PHE A 138 12.12 -5.07 6.56
C PHE A 138 13.01 -5.91 5.64
N LYS A 139 13.08 -7.21 5.94
CA LYS A 139 13.99 -8.14 5.25
C LYS A 139 13.41 -8.60 3.92
N PHE A 140 14.28 -8.71 2.92
CA PHE A 140 13.94 -9.26 1.61
C PHE A 140 14.48 -10.67 1.42
N GLN A 141 13.91 -11.37 0.43
CA GLN A 141 14.40 -12.65 -0.08
C GLN A 141 14.56 -12.58 -1.60
N LEU A 142 15.55 -13.29 -2.14
CA LEU A 142 15.69 -13.43 -3.58
C LEU A 142 14.69 -14.46 -4.12
N PHE A 143 14.08 -14.17 -5.27
CA PHE A 143 13.23 -15.14 -5.98
C PHE A 143 13.79 -15.49 -7.37
N ASN A 144 13.40 -16.66 -7.88
CA ASN A 144 13.73 -17.07 -9.25
C ASN A 144 12.69 -16.48 -10.22
N GLN A 145 13.13 -15.66 -11.17
CA GLN A 145 12.25 -15.04 -12.16
C GLN A 145 11.55 -16.03 -13.11
N ASP A 146 12.05 -17.26 -13.25
CA ASP A 146 11.38 -18.34 -14.00
C ASP A 146 10.23 -19.00 -13.21
N ASN A 147 10.13 -18.74 -11.90
CA ASN A 147 9.12 -19.30 -11.01
C ASN A 147 8.84 -18.31 -9.87
N ALA A 148 8.21 -17.20 -10.22
CA ALA A 148 7.88 -16.15 -9.28
C ALA A 148 6.86 -16.64 -8.22
N PRO A 149 6.96 -16.17 -6.96
CA PRO A 149 5.90 -16.40 -5.99
C PRO A 149 4.60 -15.76 -6.51
N SER A 150 3.50 -16.50 -6.49
CA SER A 150 2.25 -16.10 -7.13
C SER A 150 1.03 -16.10 -6.20
N THR A 151 1.15 -16.67 -5.00
CA THR A 151 0.08 -16.69 -4.00
C THR A 151 0.17 -15.48 -3.09
N ASP A 152 -0.97 -14.89 -2.74
CA ASP A 152 -1.08 -13.81 -1.76
C ASP A 152 -0.27 -12.55 -2.09
N ILE A 153 -0.10 -12.27 -3.39
CA ILE A 153 0.63 -11.12 -3.88
C ILE A 153 -0.22 -9.86 -3.75
N ALA A 154 0.11 -9.02 -2.77
CA ALA A 154 -0.55 -7.74 -2.56
C ALA A 154 -0.22 -6.76 -3.69
N LYS A 155 1.05 -6.71 -4.10
CA LYS A 155 1.50 -5.91 -5.25
C LYS A 155 2.85 -6.39 -5.79
N LEU A 156 3.10 -6.06 -7.05
CA LEU A 156 4.44 -6.01 -7.63
C LEU A 156 4.83 -4.54 -7.83
N PHE A 157 6.12 -4.23 -7.75
CA PHE A 157 6.60 -2.92 -8.16
C PHE A 157 7.99 -3.00 -8.76
N PHE A 158 8.27 -2.06 -9.64
CA PHE A 158 9.44 -2.06 -10.52
C PHE A 158 10.15 -0.74 -10.39
N THR A 159 11.45 -0.80 -10.11
CA THR A 159 12.26 0.41 -9.95
C THR A 159 13.34 0.53 -11.02
N HIS A 160 13.47 1.74 -11.54
CA HIS A 160 14.44 2.10 -12.58
C HIS A 160 14.68 3.62 -12.55
N GLU A 161 15.87 4.07 -12.93
CA GLU A 161 16.25 5.49 -12.85
C GLU A 161 15.54 6.38 -13.90
N SER A 162 15.15 5.80 -15.03
CA SER A 162 14.45 6.49 -16.10
C SER A 162 12.95 6.28 -16.03
N HIS A 163 12.19 7.36 -15.84
CA HIS A 163 10.73 7.37 -15.86
C HIS A 163 10.18 6.94 -17.23
N GLU A 164 10.64 7.59 -18.30
CA GLU A 164 10.23 7.29 -19.67
C GLU A 164 10.46 5.82 -20.03
N HIS A 165 11.48 5.20 -19.45
CA HIS A 165 11.73 3.79 -19.65
C HIS A 165 10.64 2.92 -18.99
N LEU A 166 10.26 3.23 -17.75
CA LEU A 166 9.16 2.52 -17.07
C LEU A 166 7.81 2.75 -17.75
N VAL A 167 7.58 3.92 -18.37
CA VAL A 167 6.35 4.19 -19.15
C VAL A 167 6.18 3.17 -20.28
N THR A 168 7.27 2.75 -20.94
CA THR A 168 7.17 1.70 -21.98
C THR A 168 6.67 0.35 -21.43
N PHE A 169 7.00 0.02 -20.19
CA PHE A 169 6.51 -1.18 -19.52
C PHE A 169 5.09 -1.02 -18.96
N GLU A 170 4.73 0.18 -18.50
CA GLU A 170 3.34 0.52 -18.15
C GLU A 170 2.42 0.29 -19.35
N GLU A 171 2.78 0.81 -20.53
CA GLU A 171 2.03 0.62 -21.77
C GLU A 171 1.90 -0.87 -22.13
N GLU A 172 3.00 -1.63 -22.06
CA GLU A 172 2.96 -3.07 -22.38
C GLU A 172 2.10 -3.87 -21.39
N LEU A 173 2.17 -3.55 -20.09
CA LEU A 173 1.34 -4.18 -19.07
C LEU A 173 -0.15 -3.87 -19.29
N ASN A 174 -0.47 -2.61 -19.57
CA ASN A 174 -1.85 -2.19 -19.85
C ASN A 174 -2.40 -2.82 -21.13
N GLU A 175 -1.61 -2.91 -22.21
CA GLU A 175 -2.01 -3.56 -23.46
C GLU A 175 -2.27 -5.06 -23.24
N LYS A 176 -1.42 -5.74 -22.47
CA LYS A 176 -1.48 -7.20 -22.28
C LYS A 176 -2.55 -7.64 -21.29
N PHE A 177 -2.75 -6.89 -20.21
CA PHE A 177 -3.59 -7.32 -19.09
C PHE A 177 -4.88 -6.52 -18.94
N GLY A 178 -4.92 -5.28 -19.44
CA GLY A 178 -6.08 -4.39 -19.35
C GLY A 178 -6.60 -4.24 -17.92
N ASP A 179 -7.93 -4.26 -17.77
CA ASP A 179 -8.64 -4.04 -16.50
C ASP A 179 -8.39 -5.13 -15.43
N GLN A 180 -7.62 -6.18 -15.74
CA GLN A 180 -7.22 -7.17 -14.74
C GLN A 180 -6.19 -6.61 -13.74
N LEU A 181 -5.46 -5.56 -14.13
CA LEU A 181 -4.43 -4.93 -13.32
C LEU A 181 -4.71 -3.45 -13.11
N ASN A 182 -4.38 -2.94 -11.93
CA ASN A 182 -4.19 -1.52 -11.72
C ASN A 182 -2.70 -1.22 -11.77
N VAL A 183 -2.28 -0.51 -12.81
CA VAL A 183 -0.89 -0.11 -13.05
C VAL A 183 -0.77 1.39 -12.77
N ALA A 184 0.11 1.77 -11.84
CA ALA A 184 0.25 3.17 -11.43
C ALA A 184 1.67 3.50 -10.95
N PHE A 185 2.12 4.72 -11.22
CA PHE A 185 3.33 5.26 -10.63
C PHE A 185 3.09 5.83 -9.23
N SER A 186 3.95 5.49 -8.27
CA SER A 186 4.01 6.16 -6.96
C SER A 186 5.05 7.28 -6.93
N THR A 187 6.14 7.10 -7.66
CA THR A 187 7.16 8.11 -7.95
C THR A 187 7.61 7.92 -9.41
N PRO A 188 8.30 8.89 -10.04
CA PRO A 188 8.75 8.73 -11.42
C PRO A 188 9.62 7.49 -11.68
N TRP A 189 10.30 6.97 -10.64
CA TRP A 189 11.21 5.83 -10.69
C TRP A 189 10.62 4.54 -10.09
N CYS A 190 9.31 4.49 -9.83
CA CYS A 190 8.65 3.32 -9.26
C CYS A 190 7.26 3.10 -9.89
N LEU A 191 7.16 2.08 -10.74
CA LEU A 191 5.92 1.60 -11.34
C LEU A 191 5.35 0.48 -10.47
N GLU A 192 4.07 0.54 -10.11
CA GLU A 192 3.41 -0.42 -9.23
C GLU A 192 2.26 -1.12 -9.94
N VAL A 193 2.03 -2.39 -9.60
CA VAL A 193 0.99 -3.24 -10.15
C VAL A 193 0.24 -3.93 -9.02
N MET A 194 -1.06 -3.70 -8.98
CA MET A 194 -2.02 -4.36 -8.09
C MET A 194 -3.11 -5.05 -8.92
N ALA A 195 -4.04 -5.77 -8.27
CA ALA A 195 -5.24 -6.27 -8.95
C ALA A 195 -6.11 -5.10 -9.44
N GLY A 196 -6.88 -5.32 -10.51
CA GLY A 196 -7.64 -4.27 -11.21
C GLY A 196 -8.53 -3.39 -10.34
N SER A 197 -9.22 -3.98 -9.36
CA SER A 197 -10.10 -3.24 -8.44
C SER A 197 -9.39 -2.55 -7.28
N VAL A 198 -8.11 -2.85 -7.05
CA VAL A 198 -7.37 -2.32 -5.89
C VAL A 198 -7.04 -0.85 -6.08
N SER A 199 -7.48 -0.01 -5.15
CA SER A 199 -7.01 1.36 -5.00
C SER A 199 -7.19 1.85 -3.56
N LYS A 200 -6.48 2.92 -3.18
CA LYS A 200 -6.66 3.57 -1.87
C LYS A 200 -8.10 4.04 -1.68
N GLY A 201 -8.76 4.49 -2.75
CA GLY A 201 -10.15 4.93 -2.74
C GLY A 201 -11.13 3.78 -2.48
N HIS A 202 -10.97 2.66 -3.19
CA HIS A 202 -11.81 1.48 -2.95
C HIS A 202 -11.60 0.90 -1.54
N ALA A 203 -10.36 0.83 -1.07
CA ALA A 203 -10.07 0.40 0.30
C ALA A 203 -10.64 1.36 1.36
N LEU A 204 -10.72 2.66 1.06
CA LEU A 204 -11.37 3.65 1.92
C LEU A 204 -12.88 3.39 2.01
N GLU A 205 -13.53 3.02 0.91
CA GLU A 205 -14.95 2.60 0.92
C GLU A 205 -15.15 1.36 1.80
N VAL A 206 -14.28 0.36 1.70
CA VAL A 206 -14.33 -0.84 2.56
C VAL A 206 -14.30 -0.48 4.06
N VAL A 207 -13.40 0.44 4.45
CA VAL A 207 -13.35 0.92 5.84
C VAL A 207 -14.61 1.71 6.21
N ALA A 208 -15.05 2.63 5.36
CA ALA A 208 -16.25 3.45 5.62
C ALA A 208 -17.52 2.59 5.79
N GLU A 209 -17.70 1.57 4.96
CA GLU A 209 -18.81 0.62 5.09
C GLU A 209 -18.73 -0.20 6.38
N SER A 210 -17.52 -0.59 6.80
CA SER A 210 -17.33 -1.32 8.06
C SER A 210 -17.76 -0.49 9.27
N LEU A 211 -17.51 0.83 9.23
CA LEU A 211 -17.90 1.78 10.26
C LEU A 211 -19.41 2.02 10.26
N ALA A 212 -20.07 1.97 9.10
CA ALA A 212 -21.52 2.14 9.00
C ALA A 212 -22.34 0.91 9.44
N ARG A 213 -21.70 -0.27 9.56
CA ARG A 213 -22.34 -1.53 9.99
C ARG A 213 -22.27 -1.77 11.49
N ASN A 214 -21.45 -1.02 12.22
CA ASN A 214 -21.30 -1.08 13.67
C ASN A 214 -22.19 -0.06 14.36
#